data_AF-U9T1N5-F1
#
_entry.id   AF-U9T1N5-F1
#
_cell.length_a   1.000
_cell.length_b   1.000
_cell.length_c   1.000
_cell.angle_alpha   90.00
_cell.angle_beta   90.00
_cell.angle_gamma   90.00
#
_symmetry.space_group_name_H-M   'P 1'
#
loop_
_entity.id
_entity.type
_entity.pdbx_description
1 polymer ?
#
loop_
_entity_poly.entity_id
_entity_poly.type
_entity_poly.pdbx_seq_one_letter_code
_entity_poly.pdbx_strand_id
1 'polypeptide(L)'
;MQQINEEDKLKSLIAEELVEKKRLQKEIKDLKHKLAIKEEDIKQSEKQLEETNRKLELEDEKYVNIKNELDNIKSSLSGIEEKKVELNKLEKKLEHEKRFTKNGTSGLRRQMNDLKKQIHLLHEQAAKAKEMENKLEETRKHKEDLQNEQINQQACIKKLYEDKGNLQQLLEILNNKLKEKEKFICNLQQQSAKKITALYDGMKENEKLINKPGKQNEEKTNNEIKDEVIFIDKLNDRNSQKKITALNKQSENSDIINKHQQQTDELKRQLNEETREYQEDLTPLNYQLRNNEELSVGLKSELNEVIEKYQYSQNFHSKEIFILISQIQADQKLIDLMLKKRKLV
;
A
#
# COMPACT_ATOMS: atom_id res chain seq x y z
N MET A 1 13.60 32.54 -11.33
CA MET A 1 14.26 32.16 -10.06
C MET A 1 13.42 32.42 -8.81
N GLN A 2 12.64 33.51 -8.70
CA GLN A 2 11.84 33.81 -7.50
C GLN A 2 10.73 32.78 -7.18
N GLN A 3 10.01 32.26 -8.19
CA GLN A 3 8.89 31.32 -7.96
C GLN A 3 9.32 29.92 -7.50
N ILE A 4 10.46 29.39 -7.96
CA ILE A 4 11.00 28.09 -7.55
C ILE A 4 11.29 28.10 -6.03
N ASN A 5 11.79 29.24 -5.51
CA ASN A 5 12.11 29.41 -4.09
C ASN A 5 10.87 29.42 -3.19
N GLU A 6 9.69 29.85 -3.69
CA GLU A 6 8.46 29.83 -2.90
C GLU A 6 7.82 28.44 -2.81
N GLU A 7 7.95 27.62 -3.85
CA GLU A 7 7.38 26.28 -3.88
C GLU A 7 8.13 25.33 -2.95
N ASP A 8 9.46 25.40 -2.96
CA ASP A 8 10.31 24.63 -2.07
C ASP A 8 10.09 25.04 -0.60
N LYS A 9 9.87 26.32 -0.32
CA LYS A 9 9.47 26.80 1.02
C LYS A 9 8.14 26.21 1.48
N LEU A 10 7.13 26.18 0.61
CA LEU A 10 5.82 25.62 0.95
C LEU A 10 5.90 24.11 1.20
N LYS A 11 6.67 23.38 0.39
CA LYS A 11 6.93 21.94 0.59
C LYS A 11 7.65 21.68 1.90
N SER A 12 8.68 22.48 2.22
CA SER A 12 9.40 22.41 3.49
C SER A 12 8.47 22.63 4.68
N LEU A 13 7.62 23.66 4.62
CA LEU A 13 6.68 23.98 5.69
C LEU A 13 5.65 22.85 5.90
N ILE A 14 5.09 22.30 4.82
CA ILE A 14 4.15 21.15 4.91
C ILE A 14 4.85 19.94 5.55
N ALA A 15 6.10 19.66 5.17
CA ALA A 15 6.85 18.54 5.72
C ALA A 15 7.11 18.72 7.23
N GLU A 16 7.51 19.91 7.67
CA GLU A 16 7.72 20.24 9.08
C GLU A 16 6.43 20.07 9.90
N GLU A 17 5.31 20.59 9.40
CA GLU A 17 4.00 20.46 10.05
C GLU A 17 3.50 19.01 10.12
N LEU A 18 3.77 18.19 9.10
CA LEU A 18 3.47 16.76 9.12
C LEU A 18 4.30 15.98 10.14
N VAL A 19 5.57 16.37 10.36
CA VAL A 19 6.42 15.79 11.40
C VAL A 19 5.86 16.13 12.79
N GLU A 20 5.49 17.39 13.00
CA GLU A 20 4.92 17.84 14.28
C GLU A 20 3.56 17.17 14.56
N LYS A 21 2.71 17.00 13.53
CA LYS A 21 1.47 16.22 13.62
C LYS A 21 1.73 14.81 14.12
N LYS A 22 2.71 14.11 13.56
CA LYS A 22 3.08 12.74 13.98
C LYS A 22 3.60 12.72 15.42
N ARG A 23 4.36 13.74 15.83
CA ARG A 23 4.85 13.89 17.21
C ARG A 23 3.68 14.01 18.20
N LEU A 24 2.72 14.90 17.92
CA LEU A 24 1.51 15.07 18.73
C LEU A 24 0.68 13.79 18.81
N GLN A 25 0.50 13.09 17.69
CA GLN A 25 -0.23 11.81 17.67
C GLN A 25 0.42 10.75 18.56
N LYS A 26 1.76 10.68 18.57
CA LYS A 26 2.51 9.79 19.46
C LYS A 26 2.30 10.18 20.93
N GLU A 27 2.44 11.46 21.26
CA GLU A 27 2.25 11.95 22.63
C GLU A 27 0.83 11.69 23.15
N ILE A 28 -0.19 11.92 22.33
CA ILE A 28 -1.60 11.60 22.62
C ILE A 28 -1.77 10.10 22.89
N LYS A 29 -1.13 9.24 22.09
CA LYS A 29 -1.18 7.79 22.28
C LYS A 29 -0.54 7.39 23.61
N ASP A 30 0.62 7.95 23.93
CA ASP A 30 1.35 7.69 25.16
C ASP A 30 0.54 8.16 26.39
N LEU A 31 -0.11 9.32 26.32
CA LEU A 31 -1.00 9.82 27.37
C LEU A 31 -2.24 8.94 27.57
N LYS A 32 -2.88 8.47 26.48
CA LYS A 32 -4.00 7.52 26.58
C LYS A 32 -3.59 6.24 27.30
N HIS A 33 -2.38 5.73 27.04
CA HIS A 33 -1.87 4.56 27.74
C HIS A 33 -1.63 4.83 29.23
N LYS A 34 -1.00 5.96 29.58
CA LYS A 34 -0.82 6.37 30.99
C LYS A 34 -2.15 6.53 31.73
N LEU A 35 -3.17 7.06 31.05
CA LEU A 35 -4.50 7.24 31.60
C LEU A 35 -5.16 5.88 31.88
N ALA A 36 -5.05 4.93 30.96
CA ALA A 36 -5.58 3.56 31.16
C ALA A 36 -4.92 2.85 32.36
N ILE A 37 -3.59 3.00 32.52
CA ILE A 37 -2.87 2.49 33.69
C ILE A 37 -3.42 3.11 34.98
N LYS A 38 -3.55 4.44 35.02
CA LYS A 38 -4.09 5.16 36.18
C LYS A 38 -5.52 4.75 36.52
N GLU A 39 -6.36 4.48 35.53
CA GLU A 39 -7.72 3.97 35.77
C GLU A 39 -7.74 2.60 36.43
N GLU A 40 -6.79 1.73 36.10
CA GLU A 40 -6.64 0.43 36.75
C GLU A 40 -6.09 0.58 38.17
N ASP A 41 -5.09 1.45 38.38
CA ASP A 41 -4.56 1.76 39.72
C ASP A 41 -5.66 2.26 40.67
N ILE A 42 -6.58 3.11 40.17
CA ILE A 42 -7.74 3.59 40.93
C ILE A 42 -8.63 2.42 41.34
N LYS A 43 -9.06 1.58 40.39
CA LYS A 43 -9.94 0.43 40.68
C LYS A 43 -9.32 -0.51 41.70
N GLN A 44 -8.02 -0.79 41.57
CA GLN A 44 -7.32 -1.65 42.51
C GLN A 44 -7.27 -1.03 43.91
N SER A 45 -6.99 0.28 44.00
CA SER A 45 -6.96 1.01 45.27
C SER A 45 -8.34 1.08 45.93
N GLU A 46 -9.40 1.32 45.16
CA GLU A 46 -10.78 1.31 45.65
C GLU A 46 -11.19 -0.05 46.21
N LYS A 47 -10.79 -1.15 45.55
CA LYS A 47 -11.05 -2.50 46.03
C LYS A 47 -10.33 -2.78 47.36
N GLN A 48 -9.09 -2.31 47.51
CA GLN A 48 -8.34 -2.43 48.77
C GLN A 48 -9.03 -1.63 49.90
N LEU A 49 -9.50 -0.42 49.59
CA LEU A 49 -10.26 0.39 50.54
C LEU A 49 -11.56 -0.29 50.99
N GLU A 50 -12.29 -0.90 50.05
CA GLU A 50 -13.49 -1.66 50.37
C GLU A 50 -13.19 -2.86 51.29
N GLU A 51 -12.09 -3.58 51.05
CA GLU A 51 -11.65 -4.68 51.90
C GLU A 51 -11.29 -4.21 53.32
N THR A 52 -10.55 -3.11 53.45
CA THR A 52 -10.20 -2.50 54.74
C THR A 52 -11.46 -2.04 55.49
N ASN A 53 -12.46 -1.49 54.79
CA ASN A 53 -13.74 -1.10 55.40
C ASN A 53 -14.49 -2.32 55.97
N ARG A 54 -14.55 -3.43 55.22
CA ARG A 54 -15.18 -4.67 55.73
C ARG A 54 -14.44 -5.23 56.94
N LYS A 55 -13.10 -5.14 56.97
CA LYS A 55 -12.31 -5.54 58.15
C LYS A 55 -12.63 -4.67 59.36
N LEU A 56 -12.81 -3.36 59.18
CA LEU A 56 -13.22 -2.44 60.25
C LEU A 56 -14.59 -2.80 60.82
N GLU A 57 -15.58 -3.06 59.97
CA GLU A 57 -16.92 -3.48 60.41
C GLU A 57 -16.86 -4.77 61.26
N LEU A 58 -16.09 -5.77 60.83
CA LEU A 58 -15.90 -7.00 61.58
C LEU A 58 -15.19 -6.78 62.92
N GLU A 59 -14.22 -5.88 62.99
CA GLU A 59 -13.57 -5.53 64.25
C GLU A 59 -14.51 -4.76 65.21
N ASP A 60 -15.41 -3.94 64.68
CA ASP A 60 -16.45 -3.28 65.47
C ASP A 60 -17.43 -4.28 66.09
N GLU A 61 -17.87 -5.26 65.31
CA GLU A 61 -18.71 -6.35 65.81
C GLU A 61 -17.99 -7.16 66.90
N LYS A 62 -16.72 -7.52 66.68
CA LYS A 62 -15.89 -8.22 67.69
C LYS A 62 -15.75 -7.40 68.97
N TYR A 63 -15.44 -6.11 68.85
CA TYR A 63 -15.29 -5.22 70.00
C TYR A 63 -16.57 -5.18 70.83
N VAL A 64 -17.73 -4.99 70.19
CA VAL A 64 -19.04 -4.98 70.86
C VAL A 64 -19.31 -6.30 71.56
N ASN A 65 -19.03 -7.44 70.91
CA ASN A 65 -19.24 -8.75 71.52
C ASN A 65 -18.38 -8.97 72.78
N ILE A 66 -17.06 -8.72 72.69
CA ILE A 66 -16.16 -8.87 73.83
C ILE A 66 -16.55 -7.89 74.95
N LYS A 67 -16.97 -6.68 74.60
CA LYS A 67 -17.41 -5.67 75.57
C LYS A 67 -18.66 -6.13 76.34
N ASN A 68 -19.64 -6.69 75.65
CA ASN A 68 -20.85 -7.23 76.28
C ASN A 68 -20.55 -8.41 77.20
N GLU A 69 -19.67 -9.34 76.78
CA GLU A 69 -19.23 -10.45 77.62
C GLU A 69 -18.51 -9.96 78.89
N LEU A 70 -17.64 -8.95 78.75
CA LEU A 70 -16.96 -8.34 79.88
C LEU A 70 -17.93 -7.68 80.86
N ASP A 71 -18.94 -6.96 80.36
CA ASP A 71 -19.93 -6.29 81.21
C ASP A 71 -20.82 -7.30 81.96
N ASN A 72 -21.13 -8.46 81.36
CA ASN A 72 -21.81 -9.57 82.02
C ASN A 72 -20.97 -10.17 83.17
N ILE A 73 -19.67 -10.37 82.94
CA ILE A 73 -18.76 -10.84 84.00
C ILE A 73 -18.62 -9.80 85.09
N LYS A 74 -18.45 -8.51 84.75
CA LYS A 74 -18.36 -7.42 85.73
C LYS A 74 -19.61 -7.32 86.61
N SER A 75 -20.79 -7.51 86.01
CA SER A 75 -22.06 -7.57 86.76
C SER A 75 -22.06 -8.72 87.76
N SER A 76 -21.56 -9.90 87.37
CA SER A 76 -21.42 -11.07 88.26
C SER A 76 -20.42 -10.84 89.40
N LEU A 77 -19.35 -10.08 89.14
CA LEU A 77 -18.29 -9.77 90.10
C LEU A 77 -18.66 -8.70 91.13
N SER A 78 -19.68 -7.87 90.87
CA SER A 78 -20.06 -6.72 91.71
C SER A 78 -20.29 -7.05 93.19
N GLY A 79 -20.78 -8.24 93.51
CA GLY A 79 -21.06 -8.69 94.89
C GLY A 79 -19.95 -9.50 95.57
N ILE A 80 -18.76 -9.64 94.97
CA ILE A 80 -17.71 -10.51 95.53
C ILE A 80 -17.23 -10.02 96.91
N GLU A 81 -17.15 -8.71 97.11
CA GLU A 81 -16.64 -8.13 98.35
C GLU A 81 -17.64 -8.30 99.51
N GLU A 82 -18.94 -8.17 99.21
CA GLU A 82 -20.01 -8.45 100.18
C GLU A 82 -19.96 -9.92 100.65
N LYS A 83 -19.77 -10.86 99.71
CA LYS A 83 -19.62 -12.30 100.04
C LYS A 83 -18.39 -12.58 100.90
N LYS A 84 -17.26 -11.89 100.66
CA LYS A 84 -16.06 -12.02 101.52
C LYS A 84 -16.32 -11.51 102.93
N VAL A 85 -17.02 -10.39 103.07
CA VAL A 85 -17.42 -9.84 104.38
C VAL A 85 -18.35 -10.82 105.11
N GLU A 86 -19.30 -11.41 104.41
CA GLU A 86 -20.21 -12.43 104.97
C GLU A 86 -19.45 -13.68 105.43
N LEU A 87 -18.50 -14.18 104.62
CA LEU A 87 -17.64 -15.29 104.98
C LEU A 87 -16.86 -15.01 106.28
N ASN A 88 -16.25 -13.83 106.42
CA ASN A 88 -15.51 -13.43 107.61
C ASN A 88 -16.43 -13.34 108.86
N LYS A 89 -17.67 -12.84 108.69
CA LYS A 89 -18.67 -12.85 109.77
C LYS A 89 -19.01 -14.28 110.22
N LEU A 90 -19.19 -15.22 109.29
CA LEU A 90 -19.45 -16.63 109.60
C LEU A 90 -18.24 -17.30 110.28
N GLU A 91 -17.02 -17.01 109.84
CA GLU A 91 -15.79 -17.53 110.45
C GLU A 91 -15.67 -17.11 111.92
N LYS A 92 -15.95 -15.83 112.24
CA LYS A 92 -15.98 -15.33 113.63
C LYS A 92 -17.06 -16.01 114.48
N LYS A 93 -18.27 -16.20 113.93
CA LYS A 93 -19.37 -16.89 114.62
C LYS A 93 -19.04 -18.36 114.90
N LEU A 94 -18.49 -19.07 113.91
CA LEU A 94 -18.08 -20.46 114.04
C LEU A 94 -17.01 -20.64 115.12
N GLU A 95 -16.03 -19.74 115.18
CA GLU A 95 -14.97 -19.77 116.19
C GLU A 95 -15.53 -19.53 117.60
N HIS A 96 -16.50 -18.61 117.75
CA HIS A 96 -17.19 -18.40 119.01
C HIS A 96 -17.99 -19.64 119.45
N GLU A 97 -18.80 -20.23 118.55
CA GLU A 97 -19.60 -21.41 118.91
C GLU A 97 -18.74 -22.60 119.34
N LYS A 98 -17.60 -22.84 118.66
CA LYS A 98 -16.64 -23.90 119.03
C LYS A 98 -16.10 -23.76 120.45
N ARG A 99 -15.88 -22.51 120.91
CA ARG A 99 -15.22 -22.23 122.21
C ARG A 99 -16.20 -22.11 123.37
N PHE A 100 -17.42 -21.63 123.12
CA PHE A 100 -18.31 -21.15 124.20
C PHE A 100 -19.69 -21.81 124.23
N THR A 101 -20.07 -22.63 123.24
CA THR A 101 -21.42 -23.23 123.17
C THR A 101 -21.37 -24.75 122.95
N LYS A 102 -22.36 -25.50 123.47
CA LYS A 102 -22.51 -26.95 123.21
C LYS A 102 -23.31 -27.26 121.93
N ASN A 103 -23.60 -26.25 121.10
CA ASN A 103 -24.41 -26.40 119.88
C ASN A 103 -23.64 -27.06 118.73
N GLY A 104 -24.36 -27.71 117.82
CA GLY A 104 -23.78 -28.35 116.64
C GLY A 104 -23.37 -27.34 115.57
N THR A 105 -22.08 -27.32 115.21
CA THR A 105 -21.50 -26.37 114.24
C THR A 105 -21.60 -26.79 112.76
N SER A 106 -22.36 -27.83 112.45
CA SER A 106 -22.44 -28.41 111.09
C SER A 106 -23.08 -27.45 110.09
N GLY A 107 -24.13 -26.73 110.47
CA GLY A 107 -24.83 -25.77 109.61
C GLY A 107 -23.94 -24.59 109.17
N LEU A 108 -23.24 -23.97 110.15
CA LEU A 108 -22.27 -22.90 109.87
C LEU A 108 -21.15 -23.38 108.95
N ARG A 109 -20.59 -24.58 109.20
CA ARG A 109 -19.57 -25.17 108.33
C ARG A 109 -20.05 -25.38 106.90
N ARG A 110 -21.31 -25.77 106.70
CA ARG A 110 -21.90 -25.95 105.38
C ARG A 110 -22.02 -24.62 104.62
N GLN A 111 -22.63 -23.61 105.24
CA GLN A 111 -22.76 -22.27 104.66
C GLN A 111 -21.39 -21.67 104.29
N MET A 112 -20.40 -21.84 105.17
CA MET A 112 -19.04 -21.35 104.97
C MET A 112 -18.36 -22.04 103.78
N ASN A 113 -18.54 -23.36 103.63
CA ASN A 113 -18.03 -24.09 102.47
C ASN A 113 -18.71 -23.66 101.16
N ASP A 114 -20.02 -23.43 101.17
CA ASP A 114 -20.77 -22.97 100.00
C ASP A 114 -20.33 -21.55 99.59
N LEU A 115 -20.15 -20.64 100.55
CA LEU A 115 -19.57 -19.30 100.31
C LEU A 115 -18.16 -19.35 99.76
N LYS A 116 -17.28 -20.22 100.30
CA LYS A 116 -15.92 -20.41 99.78
C LYS A 116 -15.93 -20.88 98.32
N LYS A 117 -16.81 -21.82 97.96
CA LYS A 117 -16.99 -22.26 96.57
C LYS A 117 -17.44 -21.12 95.66
N GLN A 118 -18.41 -20.31 96.10
CA GLN A 118 -18.87 -19.16 95.33
C GLN A 118 -17.77 -18.11 95.12
N ILE A 119 -17.00 -17.79 96.16
CA ILE A 119 -15.88 -16.84 96.08
C ILE A 119 -14.81 -17.37 95.12
N HIS A 120 -14.53 -18.67 95.14
CA HIS A 120 -13.58 -19.29 94.21
C HIS A 120 -14.03 -19.16 92.76
N LEU A 121 -15.30 -19.46 92.45
CA LEU A 121 -15.87 -19.29 91.10
C LEU A 121 -15.80 -17.83 90.63
N LEU A 122 -16.07 -16.86 91.51
CA LEU A 122 -15.94 -15.45 91.19
C LEU A 122 -14.47 -15.04 90.95
N HIS A 123 -13.51 -15.65 91.66
CA HIS A 123 -12.09 -15.40 91.40
C HIS A 123 -11.66 -15.88 90.01
N GLU A 124 -12.16 -17.04 89.55
CA GLU A 124 -11.94 -17.53 88.18
C GLU A 124 -12.56 -16.60 87.14
N GLN A 125 -13.76 -16.06 87.40
CA GLN A 125 -14.39 -15.05 86.55
C GLN A 125 -13.57 -13.75 86.47
N ALA A 126 -12.93 -13.33 87.57
CA ALA A 126 -12.07 -12.15 87.58
C ALA A 126 -10.83 -12.33 86.69
N ALA A 127 -10.25 -13.54 86.66
CA ALA A 127 -9.16 -13.85 85.73
C ALA A 127 -9.61 -13.76 84.27
N LYS A 128 -10.80 -14.31 83.95
CA LYS A 128 -11.40 -14.20 82.61
C LYS A 128 -11.70 -12.76 82.20
N ALA A 129 -12.20 -11.93 83.13
CA ALA A 129 -12.45 -10.50 82.88
C ALA A 129 -11.16 -9.78 82.46
N LYS A 130 -10.05 -10.05 83.15
CA LYS A 130 -8.74 -9.46 82.82
C LYS A 130 -8.24 -9.90 81.44
N GLU A 131 -8.47 -11.16 81.07
CA GLU A 131 -8.14 -11.66 79.73
C GLU A 131 -8.98 -10.95 78.64
N MET A 132 -10.28 -10.73 78.89
CA MET A 132 -11.13 -9.97 77.97
C MET A 132 -10.74 -8.50 77.86
N GLU A 133 -10.32 -7.87 78.96
CA GLU A 133 -9.81 -6.49 78.95
C GLU A 133 -8.57 -6.36 78.05
N ASN A 134 -7.66 -7.33 78.10
CA ASN A 134 -6.50 -7.37 77.20
C ASN A 134 -6.94 -7.54 75.74
N LYS A 135 -7.88 -8.45 75.45
CA LYS A 135 -8.43 -8.66 74.10
C LYS A 135 -9.12 -7.41 73.55
N LEU A 136 -9.87 -6.67 74.38
CA LEU A 136 -10.47 -5.40 73.97
C LEU A 136 -9.42 -4.37 73.58
N GLU A 137 -8.33 -4.28 74.35
CA GLU A 137 -7.25 -3.34 74.04
C GLU A 137 -6.51 -3.73 72.75
N GLU A 138 -6.30 -5.03 72.49
CA GLU A 138 -5.75 -5.53 71.24
C GLU A 138 -6.66 -5.20 70.04
N THR A 139 -7.96 -5.48 70.15
CA THR A 139 -8.96 -5.11 69.13
C THR A 139 -9.00 -3.60 68.90
N ARG A 140 -8.92 -2.79 69.97
CA ARG A 140 -8.88 -1.32 69.87
C ARG A 140 -7.69 -0.84 69.05
N LYS A 141 -6.49 -1.36 69.33
CA LYS A 141 -5.26 -1.01 68.58
C LYS A 141 -5.34 -1.44 67.12
N HIS A 142 -5.77 -2.67 66.86
CA HIS A 142 -5.92 -3.17 65.50
C HIS A 142 -6.93 -2.33 64.69
N LYS A 143 -8.02 -1.88 65.33
CA LYS A 143 -8.97 -0.93 64.73
C LYS A 143 -8.32 0.42 64.40
N GLU A 144 -7.53 0.99 65.30
CA GLU A 144 -6.80 2.24 65.04
C GLU A 144 -5.84 2.09 63.83
N ASP A 145 -5.13 0.97 63.74
CA ASP A 145 -4.24 0.68 62.60
C ASP A 145 -5.02 0.60 61.28
N LEU A 146 -6.16 -0.10 61.27
CA LEU A 146 -7.04 -0.17 60.10
C LEU A 146 -7.64 1.19 59.72
N GLN A 147 -7.99 2.03 60.69
CA GLN A 147 -8.47 3.40 60.43
C GLN A 147 -7.38 4.28 59.79
N ASN A 148 -6.15 4.17 60.29
CA ASN A 148 -5.01 4.86 59.69
C ASN A 148 -4.75 4.37 58.26
N GLU A 149 -4.83 3.07 58.03
CA GLU A 149 -4.73 2.50 56.68
C GLU A 149 -5.84 3.02 55.75
N GLN A 150 -7.09 3.05 56.23
CA GLN A 150 -8.24 3.59 55.50
C GLN A 150 -8.00 5.05 55.06
N ILE A 151 -7.53 5.91 55.98
CA ILE A 151 -7.21 7.31 55.69
C ILE A 151 -6.12 7.41 54.61
N ASN A 152 -5.06 6.60 54.73
CA ASN A 152 -3.96 6.58 53.76
C ASN A 152 -4.42 6.12 52.37
N GLN A 153 -5.26 5.08 52.31
CA GLN A 153 -5.85 4.58 51.06
C GLN A 153 -6.75 5.64 50.41
N GLN A 154 -7.59 6.32 51.18
CA GLN A 154 -8.42 7.44 50.69
C GLN A 154 -7.56 8.59 50.13
N ALA A 155 -6.49 8.96 50.82
CA ALA A 155 -5.55 9.98 50.34
C ALA A 155 -4.86 9.57 49.03
N CYS A 156 -4.46 8.30 48.91
CA CYS A 156 -3.89 7.75 47.68
C CYS A 156 -4.89 7.82 46.51
N ILE A 157 -6.11 7.36 46.72
CA ILE A 157 -7.19 7.39 45.70
C ILE A 157 -7.45 8.83 45.26
N LYS A 158 -7.55 9.78 46.19
CA LYS A 158 -7.74 11.20 45.87
C LYS A 158 -6.64 11.71 44.94
N LYS A 159 -5.37 11.42 45.25
CA LYS A 159 -4.22 11.79 44.42
C LYS A 159 -4.29 11.14 43.03
N LEU A 160 -4.70 9.88 42.94
CA LEU A 160 -4.87 9.20 41.65
C LEU A 160 -5.96 9.87 40.78
N TYR A 161 -7.07 10.30 41.38
CA TYR A 161 -8.10 11.06 40.67
C TYR A 161 -7.61 12.44 40.20
N GLU A 162 -6.84 13.15 41.03
CA GLU A 162 -6.20 14.41 40.64
C GLU A 162 -5.25 14.22 39.46
N ASP A 163 -4.37 13.22 39.53
CA ASP A 163 -3.46 12.86 38.42
C ASP A 163 -4.22 12.50 37.15
N LYS A 164 -5.31 11.72 37.25
CA LYS A 164 -6.19 11.38 36.13
C LYS A 164 -6.79 12.63 35.49
N GLY A 165 -7.30 13.55 36.31
CA GLY A 165 -7.86 14.82 35.84
C GLY A 165 -6.82 15.66 35.09
N ASN A 166 -5.60 15.78 35.64
CA ASN A 166 -4.50 16.48 34.99
C ASN A 166 -4.12 15.86 33.63
N LEU A 167 -4.07 14.53 33.55
CA LEU A 167 -3.80 13.82 32.30
C LEU A 167 -4.92 14.02 31.27
N GLN A 168 -6.18 14.03 31.70
CA GLN A 168 -7.33 14.30 30.82
C GLN A 168 -7.28 15.71 30.23
N GLN A 169 -6.99 16.72 31.06
CA GLN A 169 -6.81 18.10 30.61
C GLN A 169 -5.67 18.23 29.61
N LEU A 170 -4.51 17.61 29.89
CA LEU A 170 -3.38 17.62 28.98
C LEU A 170 -3.72 16.95 27.64
N LEU A 171 -4.43 15.83 27.69
CA LEU A 171 -4.90 15.12 26.50
C LEU A 171 -5.84 15.99 25.65
N GLU A 172 -6.75 16.72 26.28
CA GLU A 172 -7.64 17.67 25.60
C GLU A 172 -6.86 18.80 24.91
N ILE A 173 -5.90 19.39 25.61
CA ILE A 173 -5.01 20.43 25.05
C ILE A 173 -4.27 19.91 23.81
N LEU A 174 -3.68 18.71 23.89
CA LEU A 174 -2.96 18.13 22.76
C LEU A 174 -3.88 17.77 21.59
N ASN A 175 -5.09 17.26 21.85
CA ASN A 175 -6.07 17.00 20.80
C ASN A 175 -6.49 18.28 20.07
N ASN A 176 -6.70 19.38 20.81
CA ASN A 176 -7.02 20.67 20.22
C ASN A 176 -5.86 21.19 19.36
N LYS A 177 -4.62 21.13 19.86
CA LYS A 177 -3.41 21.46 19.07
C LYS A 177 -3.29 20.60 17.82
N LEU A 178 -3.55 19.29 17.91
CA LEU A 178 -3.53 18.39 16.77
C LEU A 178 -4.56 18.80 15.71
N LYS A 179 -5.79 19.12 16.14
CA LYS A 179 -6.88 19.56 15.25
C LYS A 179 -6.55 20.88 14.56
N GLU A 180 -5.97 21.84 15.28
CA GLU A 180 -5.48 23.10 14.70
C GLU A 180 -4.39 22.85 13.66
N LYS A 181 -3.43 21.99 13.97
CA LYS A 181 -2.34 21.59 13.06
C LYS A 181 -2.87 20.90 11.81
N GLU A 182 -3.84 20.00 11.94
CA GLU A 182 -4.49 19.35 10.80
C GLU A 182 -5.19 20.35 9.89
N LYS A 183 -5.92 21.31 10.47
CA LYS A 183 -6.54 22.41 9.71
C LYS A 183 -5.50 23.26 8.99
N PHE A 184 -4.38 23.57 9.64
CA PHE A 184 -3.29 24.33 9.03
C PHE A 184 -2.68 23.59 7.83
N ILE A 185 -2.38 22.30 7.99
CA ILE A 185 -1.87 21.45 6.90
C ILE A 185 -2.86 21.40 5.73
N CYS A 186 -4.16 21.19 5.99
CA CYS A 186 -5.20 21.21 4.96
C CYS A 186 -5.21 22.53 4.18
N ASN A 187 -5.07 23.68 4.87
CA ASN A 187 -5.01 24.99 4.23
C ASN A 187 -3.77 25.12 3.31
N LEU A 188 -2.59 24.68 3.78
CA LEU A 188 -1.37 24.70 2.97
C LEU A 188 -1.48 23.81 1.73
N GLN A 189 -2.03 22.61 1.87
CA GLN A 189 -2.27 21.68 0.76
C GLN A 189 -3.29 22.25 -0.25
N GLN A 190 -4.32 22.94 0.23
CA GLN A 190 -5.28 23.62 -0.64
C GLN A 190 -4.61 24.76 -1.41
N GLN A 191 -3.72 25.52 -0.76
CA GLN A 191 -2.96 26.58 -1.41
C GLN A 191 -2.03 26.02 -2.50
N SER A 192 -1.33 24.92 -2.24
CA SER A 192 -0.50 24.26 -3.26
C SER A 192 -1.34 23.76 -4.43
N ALA A 193 -2.50 23.16 -4.16
CA ALA A 193 -3.40 22.68 -5.21
C ALA A 193 -3.87 23.82 -6.12
N LYS A 194 -4.29 24.95 -5.54
CA LYS A 194 -4.68 26.15 -6.31
C LYS A 194 -3.55 26.68 -7.20
N LYS A 195 -2.31 26.73 -6.67
CA LYS A 195 -1.13 27.15 -7.46
C LYS A 195 -0.88 26.20 -8.63
N ILE A 196 -0.97 24.89 -8.41
CA ILE A 196 -0.80 23.87 -9.48
C ILE A 196 -1.86 24.05 -10.56
N THR A 197 -3.14 24.22 -10.19
CA THR A 197 -4.22 24.44 -11.15
C THR A 197 -3.99 25.71 -11.97
N ALA A 198 -3.63 26.82 -11.34
CA ALA A 198 -3.35 28.08 -12.03
C ALA A 198 -2.17 27.96 -13.02
N LEU A 199 -1.10 27.24 -12.65
CA LEU A 199 0.02 26.97 -13.54
C LEU A 199 -0.41 26.09 -14.72
N TYR A 200 -1.20 25.05 -14.48
CA TYR A 200 -1.70 24.16 -15.52
C TYR A 200 -2.58 24.91 -16.54
N ASP A 201 -3.50 25.76 -16.06
CA ASP A 201 -4.36 26.57 -16.93
C ASP A 201 -3.53 27.57 -17.77
N GLY A 202 -2.54 28.24 -17.16
CA GLY A 202 -1.62 29.13 -17.87
C GLY A 202 -0.76 28.40 -18.91
N MET A 203 -0.29 27.18 -18.62
CA MET A 203 0.42 26.34 -19.59
C MET A 203 -0.48 25.97 -20.76
N LYS A 204 -1.73 25.57 -20.51
CA LYS A 204 -2.71 25.23 -21.55
C LYS A 204 -3.08 26.43 -22.42
N GLU A 205 -3.14 27.62 -21.84
CA GLU A 205 -3.35 28.86 -22.59
C GLU A 205 -2.14 29.21 -23.46
N ASN A 206 -0.91 29.09 -22.92
CA ASN A 206 0.32 29.27 -23.69
C ASN A 206 0.44 28.24 -24.83
N GLU A 207 0.07 26.98 -24.60
CA GLU A 207 0.03 25.94 -25.64
C GLU A 207 -0.91 26.33 -26.79
N LYS A 208 -2.10 26.88 -26.47
CA LYS A 208 -3.01 27.40 -27.50
C LYS A 208 -2.40 28.58 -28.27
N LEU A 209 -1.66 29.46 -27.60
CA LEU A 209 -1.00 30.61 -28.23
C LEU A 209 0.15 30.17 -29.15
N ILE A 210 0.92 29.14 -28.78
CA ILE A 210 2.01 28.59 -29.60
C ILE A 210 1.48 27.83 -30.82
N ASN A 211 0.39 27.07 -30.67
CA ASN A 211 -0.20 26.29 -31.76
C ASN A 211 -0.97 27.13 -32.80
N LYS A 212 -1.32 28.37 -32.47
CA LYS A 212 -2.05 29.30 -33.36
C LYS A 212 -1.23 29.77 -34.58
N PRO A 213 0.00 30.31 -34.42
CA PRO A 213 0.82 30.76 -35.54
C PRO A 213 1.33 29.59 -36.40
N GLY A 214 1.54 28.39 -35.84
CA GLY A 214 1.89 27.21 -36.63
C GLY A 214 0.85 26.90 -37.70
N LYS A 215 -0.43 26.88 -37.32
CA LYS A 215 -1.54 26.66 -38.26
C LYS A 215 -1.74 27.81 -39.26
N GLN A 216 -1.59 29.06 -38.82
CA GLN A 216 -1.75 30.23 -39.70
C GLN A 216 -0.60 30.37 -40.71
N ASN A 217 0.62 30.03 -40.32
CA ASN A 217 1.76 30.04 -41.23
C ASN A 217 1.69 28.87 -42.20
N GLU A 218 1.30 27.66 -41.75
CA GLU A 218 1.07 26.51 -42.62
C GLU A 218 0.01 26.81 -43.70
N GLU A 219 -1.13 27.41 -43.33
CA GLU A 219 -2.16 27.84 -44.28
C GLU A 219 -1.66 28.89 -45.27
N LYS A 220 -0.89 29.89 -44.81
CA LYS A 220 -0.28 30.89 -45.69
C LYS A 220 0.71 30.26 -46.67
N THR A 221 1.66 29.46 -46.20
CA THR A 221 2.63 28.81 -47.07
C THR A 221 1.98 27.84 -48.05
N ASN A 222 0.92 27.13 -47.64
CA ASN A 222 0.19 26.24 -48.55
C ASN A 222 -0.55 27.03 -49.64
N ASN A 223 -1.11 28.19 -49.31
CA ASN A 223 -1.75 29.05 -50.30
C ASN A 223 -0.73 29.71 -51.24
N GLU A 224 0.42 30.17 -50.73
CA GLU A 224 1.51 30.72 -51.54
C GLU A 224 2.12 29.69 -52.50
N ILE A 225 2.38 28.46 -52.02
CA ILE A 225 2.83 27.35 -52.87
C ILE A 225 1.79 27.05 -53.97
N LYS A 226 0.49 27.08 -53.62
CA LYS A 226 -0.58 26.84 -54.58
C LYS A 226 -0.62 27.92 -55.67
N ASP A 227 -0.41 29.18 -55.29
CA ASP A 227 -0.35 30.29 -56.24
C ASP A 227 0.93 30.24 -57.12
N GLU A 228 2.06 29.84 -56.57
CA GLU A 228 3.30 29.61 -57.34
C GLU A 228 3.16 28.44 -58.33
N VAL A 229 2.51 27.35 -57.94
CA VAL A 229 2.20 26.24 -58.86
C VAL A 229 1.32 26.72 -60.01
N ILE A 230 0.28 27.51 -59.73
CA ILE A 230 -0.57 28.12 -60.77
C ILE A 230 0.25 29.05 -61.70
N PHE A 231 1.24 29.77 -61.16
CA PHE A 231 2.11 30.63 -61.95
C PHE A 231 3.06 29.83 -62.87
N ILE A 232 3.63 28.73 -62.37
CA ILE A 232 4.48 27.82 -63.15
C ILE A 232 3.68 27.19 -64.29
N ASP A 233 2.45 26.74 -64.04
CA ASP A 233 1.58 26.19 -65.08
C ASP A 233 1.29 27.22 -66.18
N LYS A 234 0.99 28.48 -65.81
CA LYS A 234 0.80 29.57 -66.78
C LYS A 234 2.06 29.88 -67.59
N LEU A 235 3.25 29.77 -66.99
CA LEU A 235 4.52 29.96 -67.71
C LEU A 235 4.79 28.84 -68.71
N ASN A 236 4.50 27.59 -68.33
CA ASN A 236 4.64 26.43 -69.22
C ASN A 236 3.69 26.52 -70.43
N ASP A 237 2.45 26.96 -70.22
CA ASP A 237 1.51 27.25 -71.30
C ASP A 237 2.03 28.36 -72.22
N ARG A 238 2.57 29.45 -71.65
CA ARG A 238 3.16 30.55 -72.43
C ARG A 238 4.40 30.12 -73.22
N ASN A 239 5.25 29.28 -72.65
CA ASN A 239 6.41 28.73 -73.36
C ASN A 239 5.99 27.80 -74.49
N SER A 240 4.95 27.00 -74.27
CA SER A 240 4.36 26.16 -75.32
C SER A 240 3.78 27.01 -76.45
N GLN A 241 3.09 28.11 -76.12
CA GLN A 241 2.59 29.08 -77.10
C GLN A 241 3.72 29.84 -77.82
N LYS A 242 4.80 30.23 -77.14
CA LYS A 242 5.97 30.85 -77.78
C LYS A 242 6.68 29.89 -78.72
N LYS A 243 6.80 28.61 -78.36
CA LYS A 243 7.38 27.56 -79.20
C LYS A 243 6.55 27.32 -80.46
N ILE A 244 5.21 27.30 -80.33
CA ILE A 244 4.29 27.24 -81.48
C ILE A 244 4.39 28.49 -82.35
N THR A 245 4.53 29.67 -81.75
CA THR A 245 4.65 30.95 -82.48
C THR A 245 6.00 31.08 -83.21
N ALA A 246 7.09 30.56 -82.64
CA ALA A 246 8.40 30.49 -83.28
C ALA A 246 8.42 29.49 -84.46
N LEU A 247 7.77 28.33 -84.29
CA LEU A 247 7.59 27.36 -85.38
C LEU A 247 6.71 27.92 -86.52
N ASN A 248 5.66 28.68 -86.19
CA ASN A 248 4.82 29.34 -87.21
C ASN A 248 5.54 30.48 -87.95
N LYS A 249 6.46 31.22 -87.29
CA LYS A 249 7.31 32.22 -87.97
C LYS A 249 8.40 31.63 -88.86
N GLN A 250 8.75 30.34 -88.68
CA GLN A 250 9.65 29.62 -89.59
C GLN A 250 8.92 29.04 -90.82
N SER A 251 7.59 28.97 -90.77
CA SER A 251 6.72 28.49 -91.86
C SER A 251 6.35 29.59 -92.87
N GLU A 252 6.73 30.84 -92.64
CA GLU A 252 6.59 31.94 -93.61
C GLU A 252 7.91 32.14 -94.38
N ASN A 253 8.22 31.20 -95.27
CA ASN A 253 9.26 31.36 -96.30
C ASN A 253 8.76 30.68 -97.60
N SER A 254 7.80 31.32 -98.27
CA SER A 254 7.09 30.79 -99.44
C SER A 254 7.97 30.61 -100.69
N ASP A 255 9.22 31.09 -100.68
CA ASP A 255 10.10 31.06 -101.86
C ASP A 255 11.05 29.84 -101.89
N ILE A 256 11.28 29.17 -100.75
CA ILE A 256 12.12 27.96 -100.66
C ILE A 256 11.30 26.70 -100.97
N ILE A 257 10.02 26.69 -100.59
CA ILE A 257 9.10 25.55 -100.82
C ILE A 257 8.80 25.38 -102.32
N ASN A 258 8.61 26.47 -103.07
CA ASN A 258 8.38 26.39 -104.53
C ASN A 258 9.63 25.93 -105.31
N LYS A 259 10.83 26.25 -104.82
CA LYS A 259 12.10 25.85 -105.45
C LYS A 259 12.43 24.37 -105.20
N HIS A 260 12.14 23.87 -104.00
CA HIS A 260 12.27 22.45 -103.69
C HIS A 260 11.19 21.58 -104.36
N GLN A 261 9.98 22.09 -104.58
CA GLN A 261 8.95 21.35 -105.31
C GLN A 261 9.34 21.15 -106.79
N GLN A 262 9.86 22.18 -107.47
CA GLN A 262 10.40 22.04 -108.84
C GLN A 262 11.60 21.08 -108.94
N GLN A 263 12.51 21.09 -107.96
CA GLN A 263 13.59 20.10 -107.91
C GLN A 263 13.09 18.67 -107.62
N THR A 264 12.04 18.53 -106.81
CA THR A 264 11.44 17.22 -106.50
C THR A 264 10.76 16.59 -107.71
N ASP A 265 10.09 17.40 -108.54
CA ASP A 265 9.41 16.92 -109.73
C ASP A 265 10.39 16.57 -110.88
N GLU A 266 11.50 17.30 -111.00
CA GLU A 266 12.58 17.00 -111.96
C GLU A 266 13.36 15.74 -111.57
N LEU A 267 13.70 15.57 -110.28
CA LEU A 267 14.36 14.35 -109.77
C LEU A 267 13.44 13.12 -109.87
N LYS A 268 12.12 13.25 -109.66
CA LYS A 268 11.17 12.15 -109.89
C LYS A 268 11.14 11.70 -111.36
N ARG A 269 11.32 12.61 -112.31
CA ARG A 269 11.34 12.28 -113.74
C ARG A 269 12.62 11.53 -114.12
N GLN A 270 13.77 11.95 -113.59
CA GLN A 270 15.05 11.25 -113.78
C GLN A 270 15.07 9.88 -113.09
N LEU A 271 14.58 9.80 -111.85
CA LEU A 271 14.47 8.56 -111.10
C LEU A 271 13.56 7.54 -111.81
N ASN A 272 12.45 7.97 -112.43
CA ASN A 272 11.56 7.07 -113.14
C ASN A 272 12.12 6.55 -114.48
N GLU A 273 12.97 7.33 -115.17
CA GLU A 273 13.65 6.89 -116.40
C GLU A 273 14.78 5.89 -116.06
N GLU A 274 15.54 6.15 -115.00
CA GLU A 274 16.61 5.27 -114.50
C GLU A 274 16.03 3.99 -113.86
N THR A 275 14.89 4.08 -113.17
CA THR A 275 14.17 2.91 -112.61
C THR A 275 13.61 2.00 -113.71
N ARG A 276 13.28 2.55 -114.90
CA ARG A 276 12.84 1.75 -116.05
C ARG A 276 13.99 0.94 -116.66
N GLU A 277 15.20 1.51 -116.73
CA GLU A 277 16.41 0.80 -117.17
C GLU A 277 16.87 -0.24 -116.12
N TYR A 278 16.83 0.07 -114.82
CA TYR A 278 17.19 -0.91 -113.78
C TYR A 278 16.16 -2.05 -113.59
N GLN A 279 14.88 -1.85 -113.90
CA GLN A 279 13.87 -2.91 -113.82
C GLN A 279 13.98 -3.94 -114.96
N GLU A 280 14.51 -3.56 -116.13
CA GLU A 280 14.81 -4.51 -117.21
C GLU A 280 16.05 -5.38 -116.90
N ASP A 281 17.02 -4.88 -116.11
CA ASP A 281 18.23 -5.63 -115.68
C ASP A 281 18.07 -6.44 -114.38
N LEU A 282 17.09 -6.13 -113.52
CA LEU A 282 16.86 -6.83 -112.23
C LEU A 282 16.06 -8.14 -112.35
N THR A 283 15.38 -8.36 -113.47
CA THR A 283 14.49 -9.52 -113.66
C THR A 283 15.24 -10.87 -113.70
N PRO A 284 16.45 -10.99 -114.27
CA PRO A 284 17.27 -12.21 -114.17
C PRO A 284 17.92 -12.43 -112.79
N LEU A 285 18.20 -11.36 -112.03
CA LEU A 285 18.87 -11.42 -110.71
C LEU A 285 17.91 -11.84 -109.58
N ASN A 286 16.64 -11.46 -109.68
CA ASN A 286 15.61 -11.82 -108.70
C ASN A 286 15.24 -13.32 -108.74
N TYR A 287 15.40 -13.98 -109.90
CA TYR A 287 15.23 -15.43 -110.03
C TYR A 287 16.35 -16.21 -109.31
N GLN A 288 17.57 -15.64 -109.23
CA GLN A 288 18.70 -16.25 -108.51
C GLN A 288 18.62 -16.05 -106.99
N LEU A 289 18.15 -14.90 -106.52
CA LEU A 289 17.97 -14.63 -105.08
C LEU A 289 16.91 -15.53 -104.43
N ARG A 290 15.80 -15.79 -105.14
CA ARG A 290 14.73 -16.68 -104.64
C ARG A 290 15.21 -18.13 -104.43
N ASN A 291 16.08 -18.64 -105.31
CA ASN A 291 16.71 -19.95 -105.15
C ASN A 291 17.66 -20.01 -103.94
N ASN A 292 18.35 -18.91 -103.62
CA ASN A 292 19.22 -18.84 -102.43
C ASN A 292 18.43 -18.73 -101.11
N GLU A 293 17.26 -18.09 -101.12
CA GLU A 293 16.38 -18.03 -99.94
C GLU A 293 15.78 -19.41 -99.61
N GLU A 294 15.41 -20.21 -100.61
CA GLU A 294 14.92 -21.59 -100.39
C GLU A 294 16.02 -22.49 -99.78
N LEU A 295 17.28 -22.34 -100.21
CA LEU A 295 18.44 -22.99 -99.58
C LEU A 295 18.67 -22.53 -98.13
N SER A 296 18.46 -21.24 -97.83
CA SER A 296 18.59 -20.72 -96.46
C SER A 296 17.50 -21.24 -95.52
N VAL A 297 16.27 -21.45 -96.01
CA VAL A 297 15.18 -22.01 -95.21
C VAL A 297 15.42 -23.49 -94.92
N GLY A 298 15.93 -24.25 -95.90
CA GLY A 298 16.34 -25.66 -95.72
C GLY A 298 17.41 -25.83 -94.63
N LEU A 299 18.48 -25.03 -94.69
CA LEU A 299 19.55 -25.06 -93.67
C LEU A 299 19.07 -24.69 -92.26
N LYS A 300 18.09 -23.79 -92.14
CA LYS A 300 17.48 -23.45 -90.83
C LYS A 300 16.66 -24.60 -90.26
N SER A 301 15.94 -25.33 -91.11
CA SER A 301 15.16 -26.51 -90.70
C SER A 301 16.08 -27.63 -90.19
N GLU A 302 17.16 -27.93 -90.91
CA GLU A 302 18.14 -28.96 -90.50
C GLU A 302 18.86 -28.58 -89.20
N LEU A 303 19.23 -27.31 -89.03
CA LEU A 303 19.86 -26.85 -87.79
C LEU A 303 18.93 -27.02 -86.58
N ASN A 304 17.65 -26.70 -86.73
CA ASN A 304 16.66 -26.89 -85.67
C ASN A 304 16.46 -28.37 -85.32
N GLU A 305 16.45 -29.26 -86.31
CA GLU A 305 16.32 -30.71 -86.08
C GLU A 305 17.53 -31.28 -85.30
N VAL A 306 18.74 -30.76 -85.56
CA VAL A 306 19.96 -31.14 -84.82
C VAL A 306 19.91 -30.63 -83.37
N ILE A 307 19.43 -29.40 -83.15
CA ILE A 307 19.27 -28.83 -81.80
C ILE A 307 18.26 -29.67 -80.98
N GLU A 308 17.12 -30.05 -81.57
CA GLU A 308 16.12 -30.88 -80.89
C GLU A 308 16.68 -32.26 -80.52
N LYS A 309 17.41 -32.92 -81.44
CA LYS A 309 18.05 -34.22 -81.16
C LYS A 309 19.11 -34.12 -80.05
N TYR A 310 19.89 -33.03 -80.02
CA TYR A 310 20.88 -32.80 -78.97
C TYR A 310 20.23 -32.58 -77.59
N GLN A 311 19.14 -31.79 -77.53
CA GLN A 311 18.39 -31.57 -76.29
C GLN A 311 17.70 -32.85 -75.80
N TYR A 312 17.17 -33.68 -76.69
CA TYR A 312 16.58 -34.97 -76.32
C TYR A 312 17.64 -35.93 -75.76
N SER A 313 18.82 -35.99 -76.38
CA SER A 313 19.95 -36.82 -75.92
C SER A 313 20.46 -36.42 -74.53
N GLN A 314 20.63 -35.10 -74.29
CA GLN A 314 21.02 -34.55 -72.98
C GLN A 314 20.00 -34.92 -71.88
N ASN A 315 18.70 -34.77 -72.16
CA ASN A 315 17.65 -35.12 -71.23
C ASN A 315 17.57 -36.63 -70.95
N PHE A 316 17.83 -37.46 -71.96
CA PHE A 316 17.89 -38.92 -71.80
C PHE A 316 19.06 -39.33 -70.89
N HIS A 317 20.27 -38.83 -71.15
CA HIS A 317 21.45 -39.13 -70.33
C HIS A 317 21.30 -38.60 -68.89
N SER A 318 20.69 -37.43 -68.72
CA SER A 318 20.42 -36.90 -67.37
C SER A 318 19.45 -37.77 -66.58
N LYS A 319 18.47 -38.42 -67.23
CA LYS A 319 17.55 -39.36 -66.58
C LYS A 319 18.22 -40.69 -66.24
N GLU A 320 19.05 -41.23 -67.13
CA GLU A 320 19.80 -42.47 -66.85
C GLU A 320 20.79 -42.31 -65.70
N ILE A 321 21.53 -41.19 -65.64
CA ILE A 321 22.43 -40.88 -64.52
C ILE A 321 21.64 -40.81 -63.20
N PHE A 322 20.44 -40.20 -63.21
CA PHE A 322 19.60 -40.11 -62.02
C PHE A 322 19.11 -41.49 -61.53
N ILE A 323 18.76 -42.40 -62.45
CA ILE A 323 18.37 -43.77 -62.13
C ILE A 323 19.55 -44.55 -61.54
N LEU A 324 20.74 -44.46 -62.15
CA LEU A 324 21.95 -45.13 -61.66
C LEU A 324 22.35 -44.66 -60.26
N ILE A 325 22.31 -43.35 -59.98
CA ILE A 325 22.60 -42.80 -58.66
C ILE A 325 21.60 -43.32 -57.62
N SER A 326 20.32 -43.40 -57.97
CA SER A 326 19.27 -43.91 -57.08
C SER A 326 19.48 -45.40 -56.76
N GLN A 327 19.91 -46.20 -57.74
CA GLN A 327 20.21 -47.62 -57.57
C GLN A 327 21.42 -47.83 -56.63
N ILE A 328 22.51 -47.08 -56.86
CA ILE A 328 23.71 -47.12 -56.01
C ILE A 328 23.37 -46.78 -54.57
N GLN A 329 22.54 -45.76 -54.33
CA GLN A 329 22.10 -45.39 -52.97
C GLN A 329 21.26 -46.48 -52.30
N ALA A 330 20.43 -47.21 -53.05
CA ALA A 330 19.66 -48.34 -52.53
C ALA A 330 20.58 -49.51 -52.15
N ASP A 331 21.56 -49.84 -53.00
CA ASP A 331 22.54 -50.89 -52.72
C ASP A 331 23.44 -50.52 -51.53
N GLN A 332 23.84 -49.25 -51.40
CA GLN A 332 24.59 -48.76 -50.24
C GLN A 332 23.81 -48.96 -48.94
N LYS A 333 22.50 -48.65 -48.94
CA LYS A 333 21.62 -48.89 -47.79
C LYS A 333 21.49 -50.38 -47.46
N LEU A 334 21.45 -51.25 -48.47
CA LEU A 334 21.39 -52.70 -48.28
C LEU A 334 22.70 -53.23 -47.66
N ILE A 335 23.86 -52.74 -48.13
CA ILE A 335 25.18 -53.07 -47.57
C ILE A 335 25.27 -52.60 -46.11
N ASP A 336 24.85 -51.37 -45.80
CA ASP A 336 24.84 -50.86 -44.42
C ASP A 336 23.95 -51.70 -43.51
N LEU A 337 22.79 -52.14 -44.00
CA LEU A 337 21.89 -53.07 -43.30
C LEU A 337 22.55 -54.43 -43.06
N MET A 338 23.24 -55.00 -44.06
CA MET A 338 23.97 -56.26 -43.92
C MET A 338 25.13 -56.14 -42.93
N LEU A 339 25.89 -55.03 -42.95
CA LEU A 339 26.96 -54.77 -41.99
C LEU A 339 26.44 -54.57 -40.56
N LYS A 340 25.26 -53.94 -40.39
CA LYS A 340 24.59 -53.83 -39.09
C LYS A 340 24.14 -55.20 -38.55
N LYS A 341 23.61 -56.07 -39.43
CA LYS A 341 23.20 -57.43 -39.06
C LYS A 341 24.39 -58.30 -38.65
N ARG A 342 25.57 -58.09 -39.25
CA ARG A 342 26.81 -58.82 -38.97
C ARG A 342 27.56 -58.35 -37.70
N LYS A 343 27.14 -57.26 -37.07
CA LYS A 343 27.64 -56.82 -35.75
C LYS A 343 26.75 -57.30 -34.59
N LEU A 344 25.65 -57.98 -34.88
CA LEU A 344 24.67 -58.49 -33.91
C LEU A 344 24.65 -60.03 -33.80
N VAL A 345 25.55 -60.73 -34.51
CA VAL A 345 25.83 -62.19 -34.48
C VAL A 345 27.33 -62.35 -34.65
#